data_AF-A0A0T6YA41-F1
#
_entry.id   AF-A0A0T6YA41-F1
#
_cell.length_a   1.000
_cell.length_b   1.000
_cell.length_c   1.000
_cell.angle_alpha   90.00
_cell.angle_beta   90.00
_cell.angle_gamma   90.00
#
_symmetry.space_group_name_H-M   'P 1'
#
loop_
_entity.id
_entity.type
_entity.pdbx_description
1 polymer ?
#
loop_
_entity_poly.entity_id
_entity_poly.type
_entity_poly.pdbx_seq_one_letter_code
_entity_poly.pdbx_strand_id
1 'polypeptide(L)'
;MDVRTGGKYRLEFGVGGSDTMAFYGKYLEVVPNERIVWTNDEGEAGAVTTVTFEDQGGKTLLTFHEIYPSKEALEEALQGSAAALPEQLEQLDELLSSKGE
;
A
#
# COMPACT_ATOMS: atom_id res chain seq x y z
N MET A 1 3.77 0.72 12.91
CA MET A 1 3.07 1.71 12.05
C MET A 1 2.19 2.58 12.95
N ASP A 2 2.08 3.88 12.69
CA ASP A 2 1.20 4.82 13.42
C ASP A 2 0.07 5.29 12.48
N VAL A 3 -0.99 4.48 12.34
CA VAL A 3 -2.03 4.64 11.29
C VAL A 3 -3.06 5.71 11.68
N ARG A 4 -2.65 6.96 11.60
CA ARG A 4 -3.49 8.15 11.81
C ARG A 4 -2.96 9.31 10.96
N THR A 5 -3.80 10.32 10.69
CA THR A 5 -3.37 11.55 10.02
C THR A 5 -2.12 12.15 10.69
N GLY A 6 -1.04 12.35 9.91
CA GLY A 6 0.26 12.83 10.37
C GLY A 6 1.18 11.76 10.99
N GLY A 7 0.71 10.52 11.15
CA GLY A 7 1.51 9.39 11.61
C GLY A 7 2.48 8.89 10.54
N LYS A 8 3.41 8.03 10.95
CA LYS A 8 4.45 7.46 10.06
C LYS A 8 4.42 5.94 10.06
N TYR A 9 4.89 5.34 8.98
CA TYR A 9 5.14 3.90 8.91
C TYR A 9 6.59 3.62 8.55
N ARG A 10 7.03 2.43 8.96
CA ARG A 10 8.27 1.81 8.53
C ARG A 10 8.04 0.30 8.54
N LEU A 11 8.33 -0.35 7.42
CA LEU A 11 8.22 -1.79 7.21
C LEU A 11 9.59 -2.27 6.73
N GLU A 12 10.17 -3.26 7.40
CA GLU A 12 11.45 -3.84 7.02
C GLU A 12 11.24 -5.29 6.60
N PHE A 13 11.65 -5.60 5.37
CA PHE A 13 11.57 -6.94 4.79
C PHE A 13 12.97 -7.53 4.71
N GLY A 14 13.11 -8.81 5.09
CA GLY A 14 14.33 -9.56 4.82
C GLY A 14 14.39 -9.95 3.34
N VAL A 15 15.52 -9.69 2.68
CA VAL A 15 15.71 -10.02 1.24
C VAL A 15 16.65 -11.22 1.02
N GLY A 16 16.92 -11.98 2.08
CA GLY A 16 17.83 -13.12 2.11
C GLY A 16 19.16 -12.79 2.79
N GLY A 17 19.69 -13.74 3.56
CA GLY A 17 20.91 -13.51 4.35
C GLY A 17 20.70 -12.50 5.48
N SER A 18 21.64 -11.55 5.63
CA SER A 18 21.58 -10.46 6.62
C SER A 18 20.98 -9.17 6.08
N ASP A 19 20.63 -9.11 4.80
CA ASP A 19 20.23 -7.87 4.14
C ASP A 19 18.73 -7.62 4.34
N THR A 20 18.40 -6.33 4.52
CA THR A 20 17.03 -5.87 4.74
C THR A 20 16.70 -4.73 3.79
N MET A 21 15.43 -4.65 3.40
CA MET A 21 14.88 -3.56 2.61
C MET A 21 13.79 -2.87 3.43
N ALA A 22 13.94 -1.55 3.60
CA ALA A 22 13.02 -0.76 4.40
C ALA A 22 12.15 0.13 3.52
N PHE A 23 10.83 0.03 3.71
CA PHE A 23 9.83 0.92 3.16
C PHE A 23 9.30 1.83 4.27
N TYR A 24 9.15 3.11 4.02
CA TYR A 24 8.72 4.10 5.00
C TYR A 24 8.05 5.31 4.36
N GLY A 25 7.23 5.98 5.15
CA GLY A 25 6.53 7.17 4.72
C GLY A 25 5.59 7.71 5.80
N LYS A 26 4.66 8.57 5.39
CA LYS A 26 3.71 9.25 6.28
C LYS A 26 2.27 9.10 5.81
N TYR A 27 1.35 9.00 6.75
CA TYR A 27 -0.08 9.08 6.49
C TYR A 27 -0.49 10.54 6.36
N LEU A 28 -0.87 10.94 5.15
CA LEU A 28 -1.38 12.26 4.86
C LEU A 28 -2.81 12.42 5.39
N GLU A 29 -3.62 11.37 5.29
CA GLU A 29 -4.99 11.35 5.76
C GLU A 29 -5.45 9.93 6.09
N VAL A 30 -6.16 9.76 7.20
CA VAL A 30 -6.77 8.49 7.58
C VAL A 30 -8.19 8.73 8.06
N VAL A 31 -9.15 8.12 7.38
CA VAL A 31 -10.55 8.02 7.81
C VAL A 31 -10.83 6.54 8.09
N PRO A 32 -11.10 6.15 9.35
CA PRO A 32 -11.29 4.75 9.72
C PRO A 32 -12.32 4.05 8.82
N ASN A 33 -11.96 2.87 8.30
CA ASN A 33 -12.79 2.01 7.45
C ASN A 33 -13.28 2.65 6.13
N GLU A 34 -12.79 3.82 5.75
CA GLU A 34 -13.25 4.54 4.54
C GLU A 34 -12.09 4.90 3.62
N ARG A 35 -10.99 5.46 4.16
CA ARG A 35 -9.91 5.99 3.32
C ARG A 35 -8.57 6.08 4.04
N ILE A 36 -7.50 5.79 3.30
CA ILE A 36 -6.12 6.00 3.73
C ILE A 36 -5.35 6.65 2.59
N VAL A 37 -4.63 7.74 2.87
CA VAL A 37 -3.71 8.40 1.95
C VAL A 37 -2.33 8.44 2.59
N TRP A 38 -1.30 7.95 1.91
CA TRP A 38 0.08 7.95 2.41
C TRP A 38 1.10 8.22 1.31
N THR A 39 2.33 8.53 1.73
CA THR A 39 3.49 8.68 0.84
C THR A 39 4.42 7.49 0.94
N ASN A 40 5.14 7.23 -0.15
CA ASN A 40 6.30 6.34 -0.19
C ASN A 40 7.57 7.18 -0.28
N ASP A 41 8.27 7.36 0.85
CA ASP A 41 9.36 8.34 0.97
C ASP A 41 10.76 7.72 0.71
N GLU A 42 10.83 6.51 0.13
CA GLU A 42 12.09 5.78 -0.08
C GLU A 42 12.99 6.37 -1.18
N GLY A 43 12.52 7.41 -1.89
CA GLY A 43 13.27 8.14 -2.91
C GLY A 43 12.48 9.31 -3.50
N GLU A 44 13.09 10.02 -4.45
CA GLU A 44 12.45 11.18 -5.13
C GLU A 44 11.28 10.78 -6.04
N ALA A 45 11.19 9.50 -6.42
CA ALA A 45 10.14 8.94 -7.28
C ALA A 45 8.92 8.41 -6.51
N GLY A 46 8.83 8.70 -5.20
CA GLY A 46 7.78 8.22 -4.31
C GLY A 46 6.35 8.54 -4.76
N ALA A 47 5.47 7.53 -4.76
CA ALA A 47 4.05 7.73 -5.04
C ALA A 47 3.30 8.32 -3.83
N VAL A 48 2.20 9.00 -4.13
CA VAL A 48 1.12 9.22 -3.15
C VAL A 48 0.04 8.18 -3.43
N THR A 49 -0.12 7.26 -2.49
CA THR A 49 -1.09 6.17 -2.60
C THR A 49 -2.35 6.53 -1.82
N THR A 50 -3.49 6.33 -2.46
CA THR A 50 -4.82 6.47 -1.89
C THR A 50 -5.54 5.14 -1.99
N VAL A 51 -6.05 4.66 -0.87
CA VAL A 51 -6.98 3.52 -0.83
C VAL A 51 -8.30 3.98 -0.26
N THR A 52 -9.39 3.65 -0.95
CA THR A 52 -10.76 3.81 -0.44
C THR A 52 -11.44 2.47 -0.28
N PHE A 53 -12.35 2.40 0.69
CA PHE A 53 -13.14 1.23 1.00
C PHE A 53 -14.61 1.62 0.96
N GLU A 54 -15.37 0.92 0.13
CA GLU A 54 -16.82 1.12 -0.01
C GLU A 54 -17.54 -0.17 0.39
N ASP A 55 -18.51 -0.06 1.29
CA ASP A 55 -19.37 -1.19 1.64
C ASP A 55 -20.30 -1.53 0.47
N GLN A 56 -20.28 -2.79 0.07
CA GLN A 56 -21.12 -3.36 -0.98
C GLN A 56 -22.01 -4.49 -0.43
N GLY A 57 -22.35 -4.44 0.86
CA GLY A 57 -23.27 -5.37 1.50
C GLY A 57 -22.66 -6.74 1.72
N GLY A 58 -21.87 -6.88 2.79
CA GLY A 58 -21.15 -8.13 3.11
C GLY A 58 -19.88 -8.34 2.29
N LYS A 59 -19.52 -7.36 1.47
CA LYS A 59 -18.26 -7.25 0.72
C LYS A 59 -17.77 -5.82 0.78
N THR A 60 -16.48 -5.63 0.51
CA THR A 60 -15.86 -4.31 0.41
C THR A 60 -15.29 -4.12 -0.98
N LEU A 61 -15.67 -3.04 -1.66
CA LEU A 61 -14.94 -2.58 -2.84
C LEU A 61 -13.73 -1.76 -2.37
N LEU A 62 -12.54 -2.25 -2.69
CA LEU A 62 -11.27 -1.55 -2.45
C LEU A 62 -10.82 -0.89 -3.75
N THR A 63 -10.68 0.43 -3.76
CA THR A 63 -10.04 1.15 -4.87
C THR A 63 -8.64 1.57 -4.45
N PHE A 64 -7.63 1.08 -5.17
CA PHE A 64 -6.22 1.41 -4.97
C PHE A 64 -5.77 2.34 -6.09
N HIS A 65 -5.32 3.54 -5.74
CA HIS A 65 -4.93 4.58 -6.70
C HIS A 65 -3.61 5.23 -6.29
N GLU A 66 -2.69 5.35 -7.24
CA GLU A 66 -1.37 5.93 -7.02
C GLU A 66 -1.12 7.09 -7.97
N ILE A 67 -0.55 8.16 -7.41
CA ILE A 67 -0.10 9.32 -8.17
C ILE A 67 1.42 9.36 -8.10
N TYR A 68 2.06 9.34 -9.25
CA TYR A 68 3.51 9.37 -9.41
C TYR A 68 4.00 10.79 -9.80
N PRO A 69 5.22 11.18 -9.39
CA PRO A 69 5.76 12.51 -9.67
C PRO A 69 6.15 12.71 -11.14
N SER A 70 6.37 11.64 -11.90
CA SER A 70 6.68 11.69 -13.32
C SER A 70 6.18 10.46 -14.08
N LYS A 71 6.22 10.51 -15.41
CA LYS A 71 5.85 9.39 -16.28
C LYS A 71 6.85 8.24 -16.16
N GLU A 72 8.13 8.57 -16.03
CA GLU A 72 9.22 7.61 -15.85
C GLU A 72 9.03 6.84 -14.54
N ALA A 73 8.70 7.52 -13.44
CA ALA A 73 8.40 6.88 -12.16
C ALA A 73 7.19 5.93 -12.24
N LEU A 74 6.15 6.33 -12.98
CA LEU A 74 5.00 5.45 -13.24
C LEU A 74 5.40 4.21 -14.04
N GLU A 75 6.20 4.37 -15.11
CA GLU A 75 6.66 3.26 -15.95
C GLU A 75 7.53 2.27 -15.17
N GLU A 76 8.42 2.76 -14.31
CA GLU A 76 9.22 1.92 -13.42
C GLU A 76 8.33 1.14 -12.45
N ALA A 77 7.35 1.81 -11.83
CA ALA A 77 6.43 1.16 -10.90
C ALA A 77 5.56 0.09 -11.56
N LEU A 78 5.09 0.33 -12.80
CA LEU A 78 4.33 -0.64 -13.60
C LEU A 78 5.12 -1.92 -13.90
N GLN A 79 6.45 -1.84 -13.97
CA GLN A 79 7.33 -3.00 -14.15
C GLN A 79 7.79 -3.61 -12.82
N GLY A 80 7.58 -2.91 -11.70
CA GLY A 80 8.02 -3.28 -10.36
C GLY A 80 6.86 -3.41 -9.38
N SER A 81 6.72 -2.43 -8.48
CA SER A 81 5.78 -2.49 -7.34
C SER A 81 4.33 -2.76 -7.76
N ALA A 82 3.84 -2.13 -8.82
CA ALA A 82 2.46 -2.29 -9.26
C ALA A 82 2.21 -3.67 -9.89
N ALA A 83 3.22 -4.31 -10.48
CA ALA A 83 3.10 -5.67 -11.02
C ALA A 83 2.87 -6.72 -9.93
N ALA A 84 3.26 -6.44 -8.68
CA ALA A 84 3.04 -7.32 -7.53
C ALA A 84 1.67 -7.15 -6.86
N LEU A 85 0.89 -6.11 -7.21
CA LEU A 85 -0.42 -5.85 -6.59
C LEU A 85 -1.42 -7.01 -6.75
N PRO A 86 -1.53 -7.69 -7.91
CA PRO A 86 -2.44 -8.83 -8.03
C PRO A 86 -2.12 -9.94 -7.03
N GLU A 87 -0.84 -10.31 -6.91
CA GLU A 87 -0.40 -11.35 -5.96
C GLU A 87 -0.69 -10.94 -4.51
N GLN A 88 -0.46 -9.67 -4.15
CA GLN A 88 -0.77 -9.17 -2.80
C GLN A 88 -2.27 -9.23 -2.49
N LEU A 89 -3.13 -8.96 -3.46
CA LEU A 89 -4.59 -9.05 -3.29
C LEU A 89 -5.08 -10.50 -3.26
N GLU A 90 -4.45 -11.42 -3.98
CA GLU A 90 -4.70 -12.86 -3.85
C GLU A 90 -4.33 -13.37 -2.45
N GLN A 91 -3.16 -12.98 -1.92
CA GLN A 91 -2.77 -13.31 -0.54
C GLN A 91 -3.74 -12.74 0.50
N LEU A 92 -4.31 -11.55 0.26
CA LEU A 92 -5.35 -10.98 1.10
C LEU A 92 -6.64 -11.81 1.05
N ASP A 93 -7.05 -12.28 -0.13
CA ASP A 93 -8.23 -13.14 -0.30
C ASP A 93 -8.07 -14.48 0.45
N GLU A 94 -6.90 -15.12 0.31
CA GLU A 94 -6.56 -16.34 1.06
C GLU A 94 -6.59 -16.10 2.57
N LEU A 95 -6.02 -14.99 3.04
CA LEU A 95 -6.01 -14.61 4.45
C LEU A 95 -7.44 -14.41 4.99
N LEU A 96 -8.28 -13.69 4.25
CA LEU A 96 -9.67 -13.43 4.64
C LEU A 96 -10.49 -14.72 4.68
N SER A 97 -10.26 -15.62 3.72
CA SER A 97 -10.88 -16.95 3.69
C SER A 97 -10.46 -17.80 4.89
N SER A 98 -9.18 -17.74 5.31
CA SER A 98 -8.66 -18.48 6.47
C SER A 98 -9.14 -17.96 7.82
N LYS A 99 -9.60 -16.70 7.87
CA LYS A 99 -10.13 -16.06 9.10
C LYS A 99 -11.65 -16.19 9.23
N GLY A 100 -12.31 -16.81 8.25
CA GLY A 100 -13.76 -17.02 8.21
C GLY A 100 -14.27 -18.24 9.00
N GLU A 101 -13.45 -18.87 9.86
CA GLU A 101 -13.85 -19.91 10.83
C GLU A 101 -13.81 -19.40 12.28
#